data_AF-A0A221NTF1-F1
#
_entry.id   AF-A0A221NTF1-F1
#
_cell.length_a   1.000
_cell.length_b   1.000
_cell.length_c   1.000
_cell.angle_alpha   90.00
_cell.angle_beta   90.00
_cell.angle_gamma   90.00
#
_symmetry.space_group_name_H-M   'P 1'
#
loop_
_entity.id
_entity.type
_entity.pdbx_description
1 polymer ?
#
loop_
_entity_poly.entity_id
_entity_poly.type
_entity_poly.pdbx_seq_one_letter_code
_entity_poly.pdbx_strand_id
1 'polypeptide(L)'
;MFAPDLIGRDFTAPRPGMRFVGDMTELSTLEGKVYLATCIDLATREVVGWAMADHHRAELPVAALRMAAGRGGLEQGCVMRTDRGSECTSDEFSSKIRKLRMRQSMGRVGSCYDNAAAESWFVILKAEIGTTMWETREAARADVFRYVEVEYNRSRLRRHPDYGYITPLETRSLLQEAPGRVRRPRPESLDLRAGSTSTSHPHRGTGRVDRLHASRD
;
A
#
# COMPACT_ATOMS: atom_id res chain seq x y z
N MET A 1 -25.58 -3.42 12.45
CA MET A 1 -25.35 -4.16 11.18
C MET A 1 -24.01 -3.71 10.63
N PHE A 2 -23.08 -4.62 10.33
CA PHE A 2 -21.75 -4.26 9.80
C PHE A 2 -21.83 -3.82 8.34
N ALA A 3 -20.94 -2.93 7.92
CA ALA A 3 -20.85 -2.49 6.53
C ALA A 3 -20.42 -3.66 5.60
N PRO A 4 -20.89 -3.71 4.34
CA PRO A 4 -20.47 -4.73 3.38
C PRO A 4 -19.00 -4.57 2.99
N ASP A 5 -18.32 -5.66 2.60
CA ASP A 5 -16.97 -5.59 2.05
C ASP A 5 -17.01 -5.17 0.58
N LEU A 6 -16.66 -3.92 0.31
CA LEU A 6 -16.61 -3.30 -1.01
C LEU A 6 -15.20 -3.36 -1.65
N ILE A 7 -14.19 -3.81 -0.90
CA ILE A 7 -12.80 -3.92 -1.39
C ILE A 7 -12.51 -5.35 -1.86
N GLY A 8 -13.02 -6.37 -1.16
CA GLY A 8 -12.86 -7.77 -1.59
C GLY A 8 -11.40 -8.18 -1.77
N ARG A 9 -10.50 -7.62 -0.93
CA ARG A 9 -9.03 -7.77 -0.98
C ARG A 9 -8.33 -7.23 -2.23
N ASP A 10 -9.05 -6.51 -3.09
CA ASP A 10 -8.44 -5.69 -4.14
C ASP A 10 -7.95 -4.36 -3.55
N PHE A 11 -6.72 -4.37 -3.01
CA PHE A 11 -6.06 -3.18 -2.46
C PHE A 11 -5.53 -2.24 -3.56
N THR A 12 -6.30 -2.04 -4.63
CA THR A 12 -5.98 -1.10 -5.69
C THR A 12 -7.19 -0.21 -5.98
N ALA A 13 -6.93 0.95 -6.60
CA ALA A 13 -7.97 1.82 -7.13
C ALA A 13 -7.54 2.34 -8.50
N PRO A 14 -8.49 2.53 -9.44
CA PRO A 14 -8.17 3.05 -10.77
C PRO A 14 -7.65 4.49 -10.76
N ARG A 15 -8.12 5.31 -9.82
CA ARG A 15 -7.75 6.73 -9.69
C ARG A 15 -7.60 7.12 -8.22
N PRO A 16 -6.76 8.12 -7.91
CA PRO A 16 -6.66 8.69 -6.57
C PRO A 16 -8.04 9.17 -6.10
N GLY A 17 -8.31 9.05 -4.81
CA GLY A 17 -9.54 9.55 -4.21
C GLY A 17 -10.70 8.57 -4.21
N MET A 18 -10.60 7.43 -4.90
CA MET A 18 -11.72 6.48 -5.06
C MET A 18 -11.86 5.49 -3.91
N ARG A 19 -10.73 4.96 -3.41
CA ARG A 19 -10.72 3.94 -2.35
C ARG A 19 -9.56 4.20 -1.40
N PHE A 20 -9.89 4.15 -0.11
CA PHE A 20 -8.96 4.34 0.98
C PHE A 20 -8.98 3.14 1.90
N VAL A 21 -7.87 2.92 2.58
CA VAL A 21 -7.74 1.99 3.69
C VAL A 21 -7.26 2.73 4.92
N GLY A 22 -7.84 2.44 6.08
CA GLY A 22 -7.43 2.99 7.35
C GLY A 22 -7.31 1.92 8.41
N ASP A 23 -6.39 2.17 9.33
CA ASP A 23 -6.08 1.28 10.44
C ASP A 23 -5.36 2.07 11.54
N MET A 24 -5.17 1.42 12.68
CA MET A 24 -4.40 1.97 13.78
C MET A 24 -3.28 1.04 14.23
N THR A 25 -2.22 1.63 14.76
CA THR A 25 -1.15 0.88 15.41
C THR A 25 -0.70 1.59 16.68
N GLU A 26 -0.07 0.84 17.56
CA GLU A 26 0.58 1.36 18.76
C GLU A 26 2.10 1.48 18.58
N LEU A 27 2.64 2.52 19.19
CA LEU A 27 4.06 2.86 19.27
C LEU A 27 4.42 2.96 20.76
N SER A 28 5.40 2.17 21.19
CA SER A 28 5.79 2.08 22.59
C SER A 28 6.79 3.17 22.95
N THR A 29 6.59 3.86 24.07
CA THR A 29 7.56 4.81 24.63
C THR A 29 7.77 4.53 26.12
N LEU A 30 8.81 5.10 26.73
CA LEU A 30 9.04 4.99 28.17
C LEU A 30 7.98 5.73 29.00
N GLU A 31 7.24 6.66 28.41
CA GLU A 31 6.14 7.38 29.06
C GLU A 31 4.78 6.70 28.87
N GLY A 32 4.73 5.61 28.10
CA GLY A 32 3.52 4.90 27.69
C GLY A 32 3.30 4.90 26.18
N LYS A 33 2.13 4.47 25.73
CA LYS A 33 1.86 4.30 24.29
C LYS A 33 1.49 5.61 23.59
N VAL A 34 1.86 5.70 22.32
CA VAL A 34 1.26 6.60 21.33
C VAL A 34 0.53 5.73 20.32
N TYR A 35 -0.70 6.08 20.01
CA TYR A 35 -1.51 5.44 18.99
C TYR A 35 -1.50 6.28 17.72
N LEU A 36 -1.30 5.65 16.57
CA LEU A 36 -1.29 6.25 15.25
C LEU A 36 -2.43 5.67 14.43
N ALA A 37 -3.31 6.51 13.91
CA ALA A 37 -4.29 6.14 12.88
C ALA A 37 -3.89 6.72 11.52
N THR A 38 -4.15 5.97 10.45
CA THR A 38 -3.85 6.39 9.07
C THR A 38 -5.05 6.26 8.14
N CYS A 39 -5.01 7.03 7.06
CA CYS A 39 -5.86 6.94 5.89
C CYS A 39 -4.94 6.93 4.66
N ILE A 40 -4.93 5.81 3.94
CA ILE A 40 -4.02 5.54 2.83
C ILE A 40 -4.84 5.42 1.55
N ASP A 41 -4.47 6.17 0.52
CA ASP A 41 -5.08 6.07 -0.81
C ASP A 41 -4.60 4.80 -1.53
N LEU A 42 -5.51 3.96 -2.02
CA LEU A 42 -5.15 2.67 -2.62
C LEU A 42 -4.60 2.76 -4.05
N ALA A 43 -4.84 3.87 -4.77
CA ALA A 43 -4.22 4.10 -6.08
C ALA A 43 -2.77 4.55 -5.91
N THR A 44 -2.53 5.51 -5.02
CA THR A 44 -1.23 6.20 -4.91
C THR A 44 -0.34 5.66 -3.80
N ARG A 45 -0.91 4.88 -2.87
CA ARG A 45 -0.30 4.45 -1.59
C ARG A 45 0.20 5.58 -0.72
N GLU A 46 -0.23 6.80 -0.98
CA GLU A 46 0.07 7.91 -0.11
C GLU A 46 -0.72 7.80 1.20
N VAL A 47 -0.09 8.14 2.32
CA VAL A 47 -0.78 8.45 3.57
C VAL A 47 -1.38 9.85 3.44
N VAL A 48 -2.63 9.91 2.99
CA VAL A 48 -3.36 11.17 2.75
C VAL A 48 -3.84 11.81 4.05
N GLY A 49 -4.02 11.04 5.11
CA GLY A 49 -4.34 11.59 6.44
C GLY A 49 -3.84 10.69 7.54
N TRP A 50 -3.48 11.27 8.67
CA TRP A 50 -3.02 10.55 9.84
C TRP A 50 -3.28 11.35 11.12
N ALA A 51 -3.29 10.70 12.26
CA ALA A 51 -3.42 11.36 13.56
C ALA A 51 -2.74 10.53 14.64
N MET A 52 -2.27 11.21 15.69
CA MET A 52 -1.65 10.54 16.84
C MET A 52 -2.28 10.98 18.15
N ALA A 53 -2.53 10.05 19.05
CA ALA A 53 -3.05 10.31 20.38
C ALA A 53 -2.41 9.40 21.43
N ASP A 54 -2.58 9.73 22.71
CA ASP A 54 -2.22 8.87 23.85
C ASP A 54 -3.36 7.89 24.24
N HIS A 55 -4.43 7.85 23.43
CA HIS A 55 -5.60 7.01 23.65
C HIS A 55 -6.03 6.27 22.37
N HIS A 56 -6.70 5.14 22.58
CA HIS A 56 -7.27 4.29 21.52
C HIS A 56 -8.79 4.49 21.45
N ARG A 57 -9.26 5.65 20.95
CA ARG A 57 -10.69 6.00 20.87
C ARG A 57 -11.09 6.42 19.45
N ALA A 58 -12.39 6.38 19.15
CA ALA A 58 -12.96 6.73 17.84
C ALA A 58 -12.58 8.11 17.29
N GLU A 59 -12.27 9.06 18.18
CA GLU A 59 -11.80 10.40 17.82
C GLU A 59 -10.51 10.36 16.98
N LEU A 60 -9.66 9.37 17.21
CA LEU A 60 -8.36 9.22 16.54
C LEU A 60 -8.50 8.88 15.05
N PRO A 61 -9.19 7.79 14.63
CA PRO A 61 -9.41 7.53 13.20
C PRO A 61 -10.32 8.58 12.56
N VAL A 62 -11.23 9.22 13.32
CA VAL A 62 -11.99 10.38 12.85
C VAL A 62 -11.07 11.56 12.53
N ALA A 63 -10.04 11.83 13.33
CA ALA A 63 -9.07 12.89 13.09
C ALA A 63 -8.24 12.63 11.83
N ALA A 64 -7.74 11.40 11.65
CA ALA A 64 -7.03 11.01 10.43
C ALA A 64 -7.90 11.19 9.18
N LEU A 65 -9.18 10.80 9.26
CA LEU A 65 -10.14 10.98 8.17
C LEU A 65 -10.45 12.46 7.89
N ARG A 66 -10.56 13.30 8.93
CA ARG A 66 -10.72 14.75 8.77
C ARG A 66 -9.52 15.38 8.07
N MET A 67 -8.30 14.95 8.42
CA MET A 67 -7.08 15.42 7.77
C MET A 67 -7.06 15.05 6.28
N ALA A 68 -7.39 13.80 5.94
CA ALA A 68 -7.50 13.35 4.55
C ALA A 68 -8.54 14.20 3.77
N ALA A 69 -9.72 14.40 4.33
CA ALA A 69 -10.76 15.23 3.71
C ALA A 69 -10.33 16.70 3.56
N GLY A 70 -9.64 17.26 4.55
CA GLY A 70 -9.16 18.65 4.54
C GLY A 70 -8.06 18.91 3.50
N ARG A 71 -7.28 17.89 3.15
CA ARG A 71 -6.30 17.94 2.05
C ARG A 71 -6.93 17.87 0.66
N GLY A 72 -8.22 17.49 0.57
CA GLY A 72 -8.96 17.40 -0.68
C GLY A 72 -8.68 16.12 -1.47
N GLY A 73 -9.25 16.02 -2.67
CA GLY A 73 -9.05 14.88 -3.57
C GLY A 73 -9.90 13.64 -3.27
N LEU A 74 -10.86 13.70 -2.34
CA LEU A 74 -11.83 12.63 -2.12
C LEU A 74 -12.89 12.65 -3.23
N GLU A 75 -13.09 11.53 -3.91
CA GLU A 75 -14.19 11.40 -4.86
C GLU A 75 -15.54 11.23 -4.15
N GLN A 76 -16.60 11.70 -4.79
CA GLN A 76 -17.95 11.49 -4.28
C GLN A 76 -18.26 10.00 -4.21
N GLY A 77 -18.73 9.52 -3.05
CA GLY A 77 -19.04 8.09 -2.87
C GLY A 77 -17.80 7.19 -2.78
N CYS A 78 -16.61 7.76 -2.56
CA CYS A 78 -15.39 6.98 -2.33
C CYS A 78 -15.54 6.00 -1.17
N VAL A 79 -14.78 4.92 -1.23
CA VAL A 79 -14.85 3.82 -0.25
C VAL A 79 -13.80 4.03 0.83
N MET A 80 -14.21 4.00 2.10
CA MET A 80 -13.29 3.91 3.23
C MET A 80 -13.33 2.50 3.79
N ARG A 81 -12.21 1.79 3.67
CA ARG A 81 -12.03 0.46 4.27
C ARG A 81 -11.36 0.57 5.62
N THR A 82 -11.97 -0.04 6.63
CA THR A 82 -11.36 -0.24 7.94
C THR A 82 -11.48 -1.70 8.35
N ASP A 83 -10.74 -2.10 9.37
CA ASP A 83 -11.05 -3.31 10.12
C ASP A 83 -12.39 -3.16 10.88
N ARG A 84 -12.71 -4.15 11.73
CA ARG A 84 -13.91 -4.13 12.59
C ARG A 84 -13.60 -3.65 14.02
N GLY A 85 -12.56 -2.83 14.21
CA GLY A 85 -12.25 -2.21 15.48
C GLY A 85 -13.44 -1.46 16.07
N SER A 86 -13.52 -1.40 17.40
CA SER A 86 -14.62 -0.74 18.11
C SER A 86 -14.73 0.76 17.75
N GLU A 87 -13.58 1.36 17.43
CA GLU A 87 -13.40 2.75 17.03
C GLU A 87 -14.02 3.01 15.66
N CYS A 88 -13.77 2.11 14.71
CA CYS A 88 -14.26 2.18 13.33
C CYS A 88 -15.74 1.78 13.19
N THR A 89 -16.28 1.02 14.15
CA THR A 89 -17.70 0.63 14.24
C THR A 89 -18.54 1.59 15.08
N SER A 90 -17.91 2.61 15.69
CA SER A 90 -18.58 3.62 16.51
C SER A 90 -19.51 4.54 15.71
N ASP A 91 -20.53 5.07 16.41
CA ASP A 91 -21.44 6.07 15.84
C ASP A 91 -20.71 7.34 15.39
N GLU A 92 -19.64 7.72 16.08
CA GLU A 92 -18.84 8.89 15.73
C GLU A 92 -18.17 8.71 14.36
N PHE A 93 -17.52 7.56 14.15
CA PHE A 93 -16.86 7.24 12.89
C PHE A 93 -17.88 7.10 11.76
N SER A 94 -18.96 6.34 11.96
CA SER A 94 -20.03 6.21 10.96
C SER A 94 -20.72 7.54 10.64
N SER A 95 -20.87 8.44 11.62
CA SER A 95 -21.38 9.81 11.42
C SER A 95 -20.43 10.64 10.56
N LYS A 96 -19.11 10.53 10.79
CA LYS A 96 -18.12 11.21 9.96
C LYS A 96 -18.13 10.71 8.51
N ILE A 97 -18.18 9.39 8.30
CA ILE A 97 -18.28 8.78 6.97
C ILE A 97 -19.50 9.31 6.21
N ARG A 98 -20.68 9.35 6.85
CA ARG A 98 -21.91 9.88 6.25
C ARG A 98 -21.79 11.36 5.89
N LYS A 99 -21.21 12.18 6.78
CA LYS A 99 -20.98 13.62 6.52
C LYS A 99 -20.06 13.86 5.32
N LEU A 100 -19.06 13.01 5.14
CA LEU A 100 -18.14 13.06 3.99
C LEU A 100 -18.69 12.39 2.73
N ARG A 101 -19.93 11.86 2.76
CA ARG A 101 -20.56 11.12 1.66
C ARG A 101 -19.71 9.94 1.16
N MET A 102 -18.98 9.31 2.07
CA MET A 102 -18.17 8.13 1.79
C MET A 102 -18.99 6.85 2.04
N ARG A 103 -18.54 5.75 1.47
CA ARG A 103 -19.09 4.42 1.69
C ARG A 103 -18.16 3.64 2.61
N GLN A 104 -18.65 3.29 3.80
CA GLN A 104 -17.89 2.42 4.70
C GLN A 104 -17.81 1.02 4.12
N SER A 105 -16.64 0.40 4.23
CA SER A 105 -16.39 -0.99 3.86
C SER A 105 -15.67 -1.67 5.03
N MET A 106 -16.10 -2.87 5.40
CA MET A 106 -15.48 -3.65 6.47
C MET A 106 -15.31 -5.11 6.02
N GLY A 107 -14.17 -5.69 6.35
CA GLY A 107 -13.83 -7.08 6.02
C GLY A 107 -14.63 -8.08 6.82
N ARG A 108 -14.37 -9.37 6.66
CA ARG A 108 -14.93 -10.42 7.51
C ARG A 108 -14.25 -10.38 8.89
N VAL A 109 -14.98 -10.77 9.94
CA VAL A 109 -14.38 -10.98 11.27
C VAL A 109 -13.31 -12.07 11.14
N GLY A 110 -12.15 -11.85 11.74
CA GLY A 110 -11.11 -12.88 11.87
C GLY A 110 -10.24 -13.10 10.63
N SER A 111 -10.16 -12.13 9.70
CA SER A 111 -9.24 -12.21 8.57
C SER A 111 -8.20 -11.09 8.60
N CYS A 112 -6.94 -11.42 8.92
CA CYS A 112 -5.80 -10.49 8.82
C CYS A 112 -5.59 -9.97 7.38
N TYR A 113 -5.95 -10.75 6.36
CA TYR A 113 -5.83 -10.36 4.96
C TYR A 113 -6.69 -9.16 4.57
N ASP A 114 -7.67 -8.80 5.39
CA ASP A 114 -8.68 -7.82 5.06
C ASP A 114 -8.20 -6.37 5.29
N ASN A 115 -7.03 -6.17 5.91
CA ASN A 115 -6.39 -4.85 6.05
C ASN A 115 -4.91 -4.81 5.64
N ALA A 116 -4.47 -5.81 4.87
CA ALA A 116 -3.06 -6.06 4.57
C ALA A 116 -2.30 -4.85 4.02
N ALA A 117 -2.96 -3.93 3.29
CA ALA A 117 -2.32 -2.72 2.78
C ALA A 117 -1.90 -1.75 3.90
N ALA A 118 -2.73 -1.56 4.92
CA ALA A 118 -2.39 -0.72 6.06
C ALA A 118 -1.40 -1.43 7.00
N GLU A 119 -1.61 -2.73 7.26
CA GLU A 119 -0.68 -3.54 8.06
C GLU A 119 0.74 -3.55 7.47
N SER A 120 0.85 -3.75 6.15
CA SER A 120 2.15 -3.71 5.46
C SER A 120 2.81 -2.33 5.57
N TRP A 121 2.02 -1.26 5.55
CA TRP A 121 2.55 0.08 5.74
C TRP A 121 3.12 0.28 7.14
N PHE A 122 2.45 -0.20 8.19
CA PHE A 122 2.98 -0.12 9.55
C PHE A 122 4.25 -0.93 9.76
N VAL A 123 4.39 -2.08 9.11
CA VAL A 123 5.64 -2.85 9.13
C VAL A 123 6.78 -2.03 8.56
N ILE A 124 6.55 -1.37 7.41
CA ILE A 124 7.55 -0.50 6.77
C ILE A 124 7.89 0.70 7.66
N LEU A 125 6.88 1.39 8.19
CA LEU A 125 7.05 2.52 9.13
C LEU A 125 7.99 2.15 10.28
N LYS A 126 7.66 1.05 10.98
CA LYS A 126 8.40 0.61 12.17
C LYS A 126 9.81 0.14 11.83
N ALA A 127 10.00 -0.50 10.68
CA ALA A 127 11.31 -0.91 10.22
C ALA A 127 12.22 0.28 9.88
N GLU A 128 11.66 1.34 9.31
CA GLU A 128 12.47 2.43 8.74
C GLU A 128 12.70 3.60 9.68
N ILE A 129 11.79 3.86 10.62
CA ILE A 129 12.09 4.79 11.70
C ILE A 129 13.21 4.23 12.61
N GLY A 130 13.39 2.90 12.63
CA GLY A 130 14.57 2.27 13.23
C GLY A 130 14.57 2.24 14.76
N THR A 131 13.45 2.58 15.42
CA THR A 131 13.29 2.37 16.86
C THR A 131 12.04 1.55 17.19
N THR A 132 12.20 0.66 18.16
CA THR A 132 11.10 -0.13 18.74
C THR A 132 10.54 0.51 20.00
N MET A 133 11.25 1.48 20.59
CA MET A 133 10.85 2.19 21.81
C MET A 133 11.46 3.59 21.88
N TRP A 134 10.62 4.61 22.03
CA TRP A 134 11.08 6.01 22.19
C TRP A 134 11.21 6.39 23.68
N GLU A 135 12.06 7.37 23.97
CA GLU A 135 12.16 7.93 25.32
C GLU A 135 10.88 8.68 25.71
N THR A 136 10.37 9.54 24.82
CA THR A 136 9.17 10.36 25.08
C THR A 136 8.11 10.18 24.00
N ARG A 137 6.86 10.52 24.34
CA ARG A 137 5.76 10.58 23.36
C ARG A 137 6.03 11.61 22.27
N GLU A 138 6.65 12.72 22.61
CA GLU A 138 6.98 13.81 21.69
C GLU A 138 8.01 13.36 20.65
N ALA A 139 9.03 12.60 21.05
CA ALA A 139 10.01 12.03 20.14
C ALA A 139 9.35 11.08 19.13
N ALA A 140 8.47 10.19 19.61
CA ALA A 140 7.69 9.31 18.74
C ALA A 140 6.84 10.10 17.74
N ARG A 141 6.18 11.18 18.20
CA ARG A 141 5.38 12.04 17.33
C ARG A 141 6.22 12.74 16.27
N ALA A 142 7.38 13.27 16.64
CA ALA A 142 8.28 13.97 15.72
C ALA A 142 8.79 13.03 14.62
N ASP A 143 9.19 11.81 14.98
CA ASP A 143 9.66 10.82 14.01
C ASP A 143 8.55 10.36 13.06
N VAL A 144 7.35 10.08 13.56
CA VAL A 144 6.21 9.71 12.71
C VAL A 144 5.85 10.85 11.76
N PHE A 145 5.81 12.10 12.25
CA PHE A 145 5.55 13.27 11.41
C PHE A 145 6.59 13.37 10.28
N ARG A 146 7.88 13.34 10.63
CA ARG A 146 8.99 13.42 9.67
C ARG A 146 8.88 12.29 8.65
N TYR A 147 8.69 11.07 9.11
CA TYR A 147 8.58 9.91 8.25
C TYR A 147 7.43 10.05 7.26
N VAL A 148 6.22 10.41 7.71
CA VAL A 148 5.07 10.49 6.80
C VAL A 148 5.20 11.66 5.82
N GLU A 149 5.51 12.86 6.32
CA GLU A 149 5.42 14.11 5.54
C GLU A 149 6.65 14.38 4.68
N VAL A 150 7.83 13.90 5.09
CA VAL A 150 9.10 14.20 4.41
C VAL A 150 9.63 12.98 3.67
N GLU A 151 9.53 11.79 4.26
CA GLU A 151 10.24 10.62 3.74
C GLU A 151 9.33 9.71 2.91
N TYR A 152 8.29 9.15 3.53
CA TYR A 152 7.41 8.17 2.92
C TYR A 152 6.65 8.74 1.72
N ASN A 153 5.92 9.86 1.89
CA ASN A 153 5.11 10.38 0.80
C ASN A 153 5.95 11.02 -0.31
N ARG A 154 7.11 11.62 0.00
CA ARG A 154 7.85 12.52 -0.91
C ARG A 154 9.19 12.00 -1.41
N SER A 155 9.79 10.99 -0.77
CA SER A 155 11.13 10.53 -1.12
C SER A 155 11.23 9.02 -1.26
N ARG A 156 10.34 8.24 -0.65
CA ARG A 156 10.32 6.79 -0.77
C ARG A 156 9.88 6.37 -2.17
N LEU A 157 10.81 5.79 -2.91
CA LEU A 157 10.53 5.18 -4.21
C LEU A 157 9.81 3.85 -4.06
N ARG A 158 8.75 3.66 -4.85
CA ARG A 158 8.03 2.40 -4.97
C ARG A 158 7.86 2.05 -6.44
N ARG A 159 7.90 0.76 -6.76
CA ARG A 159 7.63 0.29 -8.12
C ARG A 159 6.14 0.48 -8.45
N HIS A 160 5.87 1.33 -9.44
CA HIS A 160 4.59 1.49 -10.11
C HIS A 160 4.59 0.67 -11.42
N PRO A 161 3.50 -0.04 -11.77
CA PRO A 161 3.43 -0.85 -12.98
C PRO A 161 3.72 -0.07 -14.27
N ASP A 162 3.22 1.17 -14.37
CA ASP A 162 3.28 1.96 -15.60
C ASP A 162 4.39 3.02 -15.64
N TYR A 163 4.95 3.39 -14.48
CA TYR A 163 5.83 4.56 -14.34
C TYR A 163 7.21 4.23 -13.75
N GLY A 164 7.49 2.95 -13.49
CA GLY A 164 8.76 2.55 -12.88
C GLY A 164 8.82 2.93 -11.40
N TYR A 165 9.97 3.39 -10.90
CA TYR A 165 10.13 3.76 -9.50
C TYR A 165 9.80 5.23 -9.29
N ILE A 166 8.71 5.48 -8.57
CA ILE A 166 8.22 6.83 -8.26
C ILE A 166 7.70 6.87 -6.83
N THR A 167 7.58 8.07 -6.27
CA THR A 167 7.06 8.30 -4.93
C THR A 167 5.52 8.22 -4.89
N PRO A 168 4.91 8.03 -3.71
CA PRO A 168 3.46 8.15 -3.55
C PRO A 168 2.92 9.51 -4.01
N LEU A 169 3.68 10.59 -3.77
CA LEU A 169 3.32 11.94 -4.22
C LEU A 169 3.30 12.06 -5.75
N GLU A 170 4.38 11.63 -6.41
CA GLU A 170 4.46 11.66 -7.87
C GLU A 170 3.39 10.76 -8.52
N THR A 171 3.09 9.61 -7.91
CA THR A 171 2.01 8.72 -8.38
C THR A 171 0.67 9.45 -8.42
N ARG A 172 0.36 10.28 -7.41
CA ARG A 172 -0.87 11.07 -7.41
C ARG A 172 -0.89 12.07 -8.56
N SER A 173 0.16 12.86 -8.71
CA SER A 173 0.24 13.88 -9.76
C SER A 173 0.07 13.26 -11.15
N LEU A 174 0.79 12.17 -11.43
CA LEU A 174 0.70 11.47 -12.72
C LEU A 174 -0.68 10.90 -13.01
N LEU A 175 -1.36 10.32 -12.02
CA LEU A 175 -2.71 9.77 -12.19
C LEU A 175 -3.80 10.86 -12.30
N GLN A 176 -3.57 12.05 -11.72
CA GLN A 176 -4.46 13.20 -11.88
C GLN A 176 -4.33 13.85 -13.26
N GLU A 177 -3.13 13.85 -13.84
CA GLU A 177 -2.84 14.40 -15.17
C GLU A 177 -3.23 13.44 -16.32
N ALA A 178 -3.38 12.14 -16.06
CA ALA A 178 -3.70 11.13 -17.07
C ALA A 178 -5.07 10.41 -16.86
N PRO A 179 -6.21 11.13 -16.77
CA PRO A 179 -7.52 10.49 -16.64
C PRO A 179 -7.91 9.81 -17.96
N GLY A 180 -7.53 8.54 -18.17
CA GLY A 180 -8.01 7.77 -19.33
C GLY A 180 -7.18 6.60 -19.85
N ARG A 181 -5.99 6.28 -19.32
CA ARG A 181 -5.28 5.05 -19.73
C ARG A 181 -5.96 3.80 -19.14
N VAL A 182 -6.90 3.24 -19.92
CA VAL A 182 -7.47 1.91 -19.68
C VAL A 182 -6.33 0.89 -19.57
N ARG A 183 -6.35 0.10 -18.50
CA ARG A 183 -5.41 -1.00 -18.24
C ARG A 183 -5.38 -1.91 -19.46
N ARG A 184 -4.31 -1.89 -20.27
CA ARG A 184 -4.13 -2.92 -21.30
C ARG A 184 -3.97 -4.27 -20.57
N PRO A 185 -4.73 -5.32 -20.94
CA PRO A 185 -4.48 -6.65 -20.38
C PRO A 185 -3.03 -7.04 -20.67
N ARG A 186 -2.38 -7.71 -19.70
CA ARG A 186 -1.03 -8.24 -19.90
C ARG A 186 -1.05 -9.14 -21.14
N PRO A 187 -0.06 -9.07 -22.05
CA PRO A 187 0.07 -10.12 -23.04
C PRO A 187 0.26 -11.44 -22.29
N GLU A 188 -0.62 -12.41 -22.56
CA GLU A 188 -0.38 -13.80 -22.16
C GLU A 188 1.02 -14.17 -22.67
N SER A 189 1.83 -14.73 -21.79
CA SER A 189 3.12 -15.30 -22.15
C SER A 189 2.88 -16.28 -23.30
N LEU A 190 3.44 -15.96 -24.48
CA LEU A 190 3.54 -16.91 -25.58
C LEU A 190 4.22 -18.17 -25.06
N ASP A 191 3.43 -19.22 -24.86
CA ASP A 191 3.93 -20.57 -24.66
C ASP A 191 4.76 -20.96 -25.89
N LEU A 192 6.07 -20.86 -25.76
CA LEU A 192 7.03 -21.44 -26.68
C LEU A 192 7.00 -22.96 -26.52
N ARG A 193 5.96 -23.61 -27.06
CA ARG A 193 6.08 -24.99 -27.52
C ARG A 193 6.68 -24.96 -28.92
N ALA A 194 8.01 -25.00 -28.97
CA ALA A 194 8.73 -25.32 -30.20
C ALA A 194 8.43 -26.78 -30.57
N GLY A 195 7.54 -26.94 -31.55
CA GLY A 195 7.36 -28.19 -32.27
C GLY A 195 8.64 -28.52 -33.04
N SER A 196 9.07 -29.76 -32.88
CA SER A 196 10.11 -30.41 -33.67
C SER A 196 9.75 -30.45 -35.15
N THR A 197 10.61 -29.91 -36.01
CA THR A 197 10.72 -30.39 -37.39
C THR A 197 12.18 -30.51 -37.77
N SER A 198 12.57 -31.76 -37.99
CA SER A 198 13.80 -32.23 -38.60
C SER A 198 14.02 -31.63 -39.98
N THR A 199 15.20 -31.07 -40.22
CA THR A 199 15.74 -30.93 -41.57
C THR A 199 17.19 -31.35 -41.58
N SER A 200 17.43 -32.49 -42.21
CA SER A 200 18.71 -33.07 -42.57
C SER A 200 19.51 -32.16 -43.50
N HIS A 201 20.81 -31.99 -43.25
CA HIS A 201 21.80 -31.60 -44.27
C HIS A 201 23.14 -32.32 -44.05
N PRO A 202 23.91 -32.58 -45.14
CA PRO A 202 24.87 -33.68 -45.22
C PRO A 202 26.28 -33.30 -44.76
N HIS A 203 26.96 -34.27 -44.14
CA HIS A 203 28.34 -34.15 -43.66
C HIS A 203 29.32 -34.57 -44.76
N ARG A 204 30.13 -33.64 -45.28
CA ARG A 204 31.39 -33.93 -45.98
C ARG A 204 32.55 -33.65 -45.03
N GLY A 205 33.28 -34.72 -44.70
CA GLY A 205 34.72 -34.85 -44.96
C GLY A 205 35.73 -33.99 -44.18
N THR A 206 36.58 -34.73 -43.47
CA THR A 206 38.05 -34.54 -43.31
C THR A 206 38.54 -33.65 -42.16
N GLY A 207 39.54 -34.18 -41.41
CA GLY A 207 40.45 -33.37 -40.60
C GLY A 207 40.75 -33.91 -39.21
N ARG A 208 41.63 -34.90 -39.12
CA ARG A 208 42.22 -35.49 -37.90
C ARG A 208 43.41 -34.64 -37.43
N VAL A 209 43.52 -34.33 -36.14
CA VAL A 209 44.77 -34.27 -35.31
C VAL A 209 44.36 -33.95 -33.85
N ASP A 210 44.54 -34.89 -32.92
CA ASP A 210 45.65 -34.98 -31.93
C ASP A 210 45.62 -33.85 -30.88
N ARG A 211 45.90 -34.00 -29.59
CA ARG A 211 46.05 -35.09 -28.62
C ARG A 211 46.41 -34.36 -27.30
N LEU A 212 46.18 -35.00 -26.15
CA LEU A 212 46.88 -34.85 -24.85
C LEU A 212 46.26 -33.97 -23.73
N HIS A 213 45.93 -34.70 -22.65
CA HIS A 213 46.31 -34.47 -21.24
C HIS A 213 45.58 -33.35 -20.47
N ALA A 214 45.23 -33.49 -19.20
CA ALA A 214 45.27 -34.60 -18.26
C ALA A 214 44.32 -34.23 -17.09
N SER A 215 43.73 -35.25 -16.48
CA SER A 215 43.00 -35.17 -15.22
C SER A 215 43.93 -34.79 -14.06
N ARG A 216 43.45 -33.94 -13.15
CA ARG A 216 43.42 -34.20 -11.70
C ARG A 216 42.74 -33.04 -10.96
N ASP A 217 41.85 -33.48 -10.07
CA ASP A 217 41.31 -32.86 -8.84
C ASP A 217 40.39 -31.63 -8.95
#